data_AF-A0A354HS31-F1
#
_entry.id   AF-A0A354HS31-F1
#
_cell.length_a   1.000
_cell.length_b   1.000
_cell.length_c   1.000
_cell.angle_alpha   90.00
_cell.angle_beta   90.00
_cell.angle_gamma   90.00
#
_symmetry.space_group_name_H-M   'P 1'
#
loop_
_entity.id
_entity.type
_entity.pdbx_description
1 polymer ?
#
loop_
_entity_poly.entity_id
_entity_poly.type
_entity_poly.pdbx_seq_one_letter_code
_entity_poly.pdbx_strand_id
1 'polypeptide(L)'
;EASREQVEKKGVVRSPAVHLLVINQVVAKAAELGFALWNLDFSPVQGPQGNIEYLAHGFFADSLPAVSPSPQLVVEAAHAYFK
;
A
#
# COMPACT_ATOMS: atom_id res chain seq x y z
N GLU A 1 4.56 -0.14 -9.13
CA GLU A 1 3.76 1.07 -9.41
C GLU A 1 2.54 0.68 -10.24
N ALA A 2 1.45 1.46 -10.21
CA ALA A 2 0.28 1.20 -11.05
C ALA A 2 0.62 1.39 -12.53
N SER A 3 0.11 0.52 -13.40
CA SER A 3 0.30 0.65 -14.85
C SER A 3 -0.48 1.85 -15.40
N ARG A 4 -0.08 2.34 -16.59
CA ARG A 4 -0.75 3.48 -17.24
C ARG A 4 -2.25 3.26 -17.48
N GLU A 5 -2.66 2.00 -17.65
CA GLU A 5 -4.06 1.60 -17.83
C GLU A 5 -4.85 1.58 -16.52
N GLN A 6 -4.15 1.47 -15.38
CA GLN A 6 -4.71 1.45 -14.03
C GLN A 6 -4.84 2.86 -13.42
N VAL A 7 -4.37 3.88 -14.14
CA VAL A 7 -4.36 5.27 -13.71
C VAL A 7 -5.45 6.04 -14.45
N GLU A 8 -6.38 6.65 -13.72
CA GLU A 8 -7.47 7.43 -14.28
C GLU A 8 -7.00 8.80 -14.80
N LYS A 9 -7.95 9.62 -15.28
CA LYS A 9 -7.68 11.01 -15.70
C LYS A 9 -6.91 11.77 -14.61
N LYS A 10 -5.94 12.58 -15.02
CA LYS A 10 -5.06 13.40 -14.15
C LYS A 10 -4.08 12.62 -13.28
N GLY A 11 -3.85 11.33 -13.52
CA GLY A 11 -2.84 10.59 -12.76
C GLY A 11 -3.33 10.06 -11.42
N VAL A 12 -4.65 9.91 -11.25
CA VAL A 12 -5.27 9.49 -9.98
C VAL A 12 -5.59 8.01 -10.02
N VAL A 13 -5.25 7.30 -8.95
CA VAL A 13 -5.70 5.93 -8.70
C VAL A 13 -6.84 5.97 -7.70
N ARG A 14 -8.02 5.49 -8.10
CA ARG A 14 -9.19 5.40 -7.22
C ARG A 14 -9.63 3.98 -6.92
N SER A 15 -9.24 3.01 -7.73
CA SER A 15 -9.68 1.63 -7.55
C SER A 15 -9.03 1.00 -6.30
N PRO A 16 -9.81 0.52 -5.32
CA PRO A 16 -9.27 -0.25 -4.19
C PRO A 16 -8.46 -1.47 -4.66
N ALA A 17 -8.89 -2.11 -5.74
CA ALA A 17 -8.19 -3.26 -6.31
C ALA A 17 -6.80 -2.88 -6.85
N VAL A 18 -6.66 -1.69 -7.44
CA VAL A 18 -5.35 -1.19 -7.90
C VAL A 18 -4.45 -0.85 -6.71
N HIS A 19 -4.97 -0.20 -5.66
CA HIS A 19 -4.18 0.05 -4.45
C HIS A 19 -3.67 -1.26 -3.83
N LEU A 20 -4.56 -2.24 -3.69
CA LEU A 20 -4.21 -3.56 -3.15
C LEU A 20 -3.14 -4.25 -4.00
N LEU A 21 -3.27 -4.21 -5.32
CA LEU A 21 -2.28 -4.76 -6.24
C LEU A 21 -0.91 -4.11 -6.04
N VAL A 22 -0.84 -2.78 -6.00
CA VAL A 22 0.42 -2.04 -5.87
C VAL A 22 1.07 -2.31 -4.53
N ILE A 23 0.31 -2.31 -3.43
CA ILE A 23 0.83 -2.62 -2.10
C ILE A 23 1.40 -4.03 -2.06
N ASN A 24 0.68 -5.03 -2.57
CA ASN A 24 1.18 -6.41 -2.59
C ASN A 24 2.47 -6.55 -3.41
N GLN A 25 2.60 -5.86 -4.54
CA GLN A 25 3.83 -5.84 -5.34
C GLN A 25 5.00 -5.24 -4.56
N VAL A 26 4.78 -4.10 -3.89
CA VAL A 26 5.82 -3.42 -3.10
C VAL A 26 6.24 -4.27 -1.91
N VAL A 27 5.29 -4.83 -1.17
CA VAL A 27 5.55 -5.69 0.00
C VAL A 27 6.28 -6.97 -0.40
N ALA A 28 5.85 -7.63 -1.47
CA ALA A 28 6.55 -8.80 -2.00
C ALA A 28 7.99 -8.45 -2.39
N LYS A 29 8.18 -7.32 -3.09
CA LYS A 29 9.53 -6.91 -3.49
C LYS A 29 10.41 -6.54 -2.31
N ALA A 30 9.86 -5.90 -1.29
CA ALA A 30 10.58 -5.56 -0.07
C ALA A 30 11.02 -6.84 0.68
N ALA A 31 10.13 -7.84 0.77
CA ALA A 31 10.45 -9.13 1.37
C ALA A 31 11.59 -9.87 0.63
N GLU A 32 11.61 -9.86 -0.70
CA GLU A 32 12.72 -10.40 -1.50
C GLU A 32 14.07 -9.74 -1.18
N LEU A 33 14.06 -8.47 -0.76
CA LEU A 33 15.25 -7.71 -0.40
C LEU A 33 15.64 -7.87 1.08
N GLY A 34 14.94 -8.73 1.83
CA GLY A 34 15.18 -8.96 3.26
C GLY A 34 14.52 -7.93 4.17
N PHE A 35 13.62 -7.10 3.66
CA PHE A 35 12.84 -6.17 4.48
C PHE A 35 11.62 -6.88 5.06
N ALA A 36 11.59 -6.98 6.38
CA ALA A 36 10.47 -7.52 7.14
C ALA A 36 9.45 -6.40 7.40
N LEU A 37 8.23 -6.56 6.88
CA LEU A 37 7.14 -5.59 7.07
C LEU A 37 6.45 -5.81 8.42
N TRP A 38 6.55 -4.83 9.32
CA TRP A 38 5.96 -4.89 10.66
C TRP A 38 4.61 -4.19 10.74
N ASN A 39 4.47 -3.07 10.06
CA ASN A 39 3.22 -2.32 10.04
C ASN A 39 2.92 -1.76 8.65
N LEU A 40 1.63 -1.66 8.35
CA LEU A 40 1.12 -1.05 7.14
C LEU A 40 -0.11 -0.25 7.53
N ASP A 41 -0.17 1.00 7.09
CA ASP A 41 -1.30 1.88 7.32
C ASP A 41 -1.51 2.82 6.12
N PHE A 42 -2.55 3.63 6.15
CA PHE A 42 -2.76 4.71 5.18
C PHE A 42 -2.36 6.07 5.76
N SER A 43 -1.90 6.96 4.90
CA SER A 43 -1.63 8.35 5.28
C SER A 43 -2.95 9.05 5.63
N PRO A 44 -3.03 9.82 6.73
CA PRO A 44 -4.23 10.58 7.08
C PRO A 44 -4.51 11.75 6.13
N VAL A 45 -3.56 12.06 5.23
CA VAL A 45 -3.69 13.07 4.17
C VAL A 45 -3.51 12.42 2.81
N GLN A 46 -4.24 12.92 1.81
CA GLN A 46 -4.07 12.50 0.42
C GLN A 46 -2.90 13.22 -0.23
N GLY A 47 -2.22 12.51 -1.12
CA GLY A 47 -1.18 13.06 -1.98
C GLY A 47 -1.73 13.95 -3.10
N PRO A 48 -0.88 14.33 -4.07
CA PRO A 48 -1.27 15.14 -5.21
C PRO A 48 -2.49 14.56 -5.94
N GLN A 49 -3.42 15.45 -6.32
CA GLN A 49 -4.65 15.12 -7.03
C GLN A 49 -5.59 14.16 -6.25
N GLY A 50 -5.43 14.01 -4.93
CA GLY A 50 -6.31 13.19 -4.10
C GLY A 50 -5.95 11.70 -4.09
N ASN A 51 -4.72 11.34 -4.46
CA ASN A 51 -4.25 9.96 -4.34
C ASN A 51 -4.17 9.55 -2.88
N ILE A 52 -4.72 8.38 -2.55
CA ILE A 52 -4.52 7.77 -1.23
C ILE A 52 -3.08 7.25 -1.17
N GLU A 53 -2.33 7.66 -0.15
CA GLU A 53 -0.97 7.20 0.08
C GLU A 53 -0.93 6.20 1.24
N TYR A 54 0.02 5.26 1.19
CA TYR A 54 0.17 4.20 2.18
C TYR A 54 1.54 4.26 2.82
N LEU A 55 1.60 3.90 4.10
CA LEU A 55 2.79 3.95 4.94
C LEU A 55 3.17 2.53 5.33
N ALA A 56 4.40 2.13 5.03
CA ALA A 56 4.97 0.84 5.43
C ALA A 56 6.10 1.07 6.43
N HIS A 57 6.12 0.28 7.51
CA HIS A 57 7.16 0.31 8.54
C HIS A 57 7.72 -1.09 8.78
N GLY A 58 9.03 -1.18 8.97
CA GLY A 58 9.72 -2.45 9.10
C GLY A 58 11.23 -2.29 9.20
N PHE A 59 11.92 -3.42 9.25
CA PHE A 59 13.37 -3.51 9.42
C PHE A 59 13.94 -4.59 8.50
N PHE A 60 15.22 -4.50 8.17
CA PHE A 60 15.90 -5.64 7.55
C PHE A 60 16.13 -6.72 8.60
N ALA A 61 15.69 -7.93 8.33
CA ALA A 61 15.78 -9.06 9.26
C ALA A 61 15.86 -10.38 8.50
N ASP A 62 16.52 -11.37 9.11
CA ASP A 62 16.64 -12.73 8.54
C ASP A 62 15.33 -13.52 8.60
N SER A 63 14.31 -12.99 9.30
CA SER A 63 12.99 -13.60 9.41
C SER A 63 11.87 -12.56 9.37
N LEU A 64 10.71 -12.98 8.87
CA LEU A 64 9.49 -12.19 8.88
C LEU A 64 8.87 -12.17 10.29
N PRO A 65 8.12 -11.12 10.66
CA PRO A 65 7.38 -11.11 11.92
C PRO A 65 6.34 -12.24 11.94
N ALA A 66 6.00 -12.70 13.14
CA ALA A 66 5.00 -13.75 13.34
C ALA A 66 3.59 -13.34 12.85
N VAL A 67 3.33 -12.03 12.80
CA VAL A 67 2.09 -11.46 12.29
C VAL A 67 2.45 -10.38 11.29
N SER A 68 1.98 -10.54 10.06
CA SER A 68 2.09 -9.54 9.01
C SER A 68 0.79 -8.72 8.93
N PRO A 69 0.88 -7.39 8.67
CA PRO A 69 -0.32 -6.58 8.48
C PRO A 69 -1.07 -7.01 7.21
N SER A 70 -2.39 -6.79 7.18
CA SER A 70 -3.24 -7.11 6.02
C SER A 70 -3.41 -5.90 5.11
N PRO A 71 -2.89 -5.92 3.87
CA PRO A 71 -3.13 -4.88 2.88
C PRO A 71 -4.62 -4.68 2.56
N GLN A 72 -5.41 -5.75 2.58
CA GLN A 72 -6.84 -5.69 2.30
C GLN A 72 -7.56 -4.80 3.33
N LEU A 73 -7.35 -5.06 4.62
CA LEU A 73 -7.98 -4.29 5.70
C LEU A 73 -7.54 -2.83 5.68
N VAL A 74 -6.26 -2.55 5.39
CA VAL A 74 -5.74 -1.18 5.32
C VAL A 74 -6.34 -0.41 4.14
N VAL A 75 -6.45 -1.05 2.97
CA VAL A 75 -7.08 -0.44 1.79
C VAL A 75 -8.56 -0.16 2.05
N GLU A 76 -9.29 -1.11 2.65
CA GLU A 76 -10.69 -0.93 3.03
C GLU A 76 -10.86 0.23 4.02
N ALA A 77 -10.02 0.31 5.04
CA ALA A 77 -10.04 1.40 6.02
C ALA A 77 -9.75 2.76 5.38
N ALA A 78 -8.76 2.85 4.49
CA ALA A 78 -8.43 4.07 3.78
C ALA A 78 -9.58 4.57 2.90
N HIS A 79 -10.23 3.65 2.16
CA HIS A 79 -11.40 3.96 1.35
C HIS A 79 -12.62 4.33 2.18
N ALA A 80 -12.77 3.80 3.39
CA ALA A 80 -13.81 4.22 4.31
C ALA A 80 -13.53 5.62 4.91
N TYR A 81 -12.27 5.95 5.15
CA TYR A 81 -11.85 7.23 5.73
C TYR A 81 -11.98 8.41 4.76
N PHE A 82 -11.60 8.23 3.49
CA PHE A 82 -11.63 9.29 2.46
C PHE A 82 -12.91 9.33 1.61
N LYS A 83 -13.95 8.61 2.03
CA LYS A 83 -15.26 8.55 1.35
C LYS A 83 -16.05 9.85 1.48
#